data_AF-A0A1W9QWL9-F1
#
_entry.id   AF-A0A1W9QWL9-F1
#
_cell.length_a   1.000
_cell.length_b   1.000
_cell.length_c   1.000
_cell.angle_alpha   90.00
_cell.angle_beta   90.00
_cell.angle_gamma   90.00
#
_symmetry.space_group_name_H-M   'P 1'
#
loop_
_entity.id
_entity.type
_entity.pdbx_description
1 polymer ?
#
loop_
_entity_poly.entity_id
_entity_poly.type
_entity_poly.pdbx_seq_one_letter_code
_entity_poly.pdbx_strand_id
1 'polypeptide(L)'
;MLKVQYVGPRVEISNHGVAYRKSKEDKYVYLMVALEILKNIDNDAERKKLYSHDLENKALEEVLHSILKCHESGVEEKVKEEGYQYEQKMLQEIETIQNLPHLTDIDKEVWIKNIELMKVYRIQRAVNKRCYIHCIQNIIQVIKNKQIQEITTPFNKSFFHVLNSIRGALIAGKPSLDAKVIEENNKDDHMIVKLSIG
;
A
#
# COMPACT_ATOMS: atom_id res chain seq x y z
N MET A 1 4.96 -11.23 -14.32
CA MET A 1 4.14 -10.01 -14.19
C MET A 1 3.42 -10.05 -12.87
N LEU A 2 3.66 -9.05 -12.01
CA LEU A 2 2.91 -8.84 -10.78
C LEU A 2 1.44 -8.58 -11.08
N LYS A 3 0.55 -9.39 -10.50
CA LYS A 3 -0.90 -9.23 -10.64
C LYS A 3 -1.46 -8.56 -9.38
N VAL A 4 -1.99 -7.35 -9.54
CA VAL A 4 -2.67 -6.62 -8.46
C VAL A 4 -4.13 -6.50 -8.81
N GLN A 5 -5.00 -6.83 -7.85
CA GLN A 5 -6.44 -6.74 -8.02
C GLN A 5 -7.08 -6.33 -6.70
N TYR A 6 -8.12 -5.51 -6.77
CA TYR A 6 -8.88 -5.15 -5.58
C TYR A 6 -9.60 -6.37 -5.01
N VAL A 7 -9.43 -6.65 -3.72
CA VAL A 7 -10.17 -7.72 -3.03
C VAL A 7 -11.02 -7.23 -1.87
N GLY A 8 -10.70 -6.06 -1.29
CA GLY A 8 -11.58 -5.40 -0.30
C GLY A 8 -10.98 -5.23 1.12
N PRO A 9 -11.83 -4.97 2.13
CA PRO A 9 -11.39 -4.59 3.49
C PRO A 9 -10.85 -5.75 4.34
N ARG A 10 -10.12 -5.45 5.43
CA ARG A 10 -9.37 -6.49 6.18
C ARG A 10 -10.36 -7.49 6.78
N VAL A 11 -10.05 -8.77 6.65
CA VAL A 11 -10.87 -9.83 7.23
C VAL A 11 -10.37 -10.21 8.61
N GLU A 12 -11.33 -10.56 9.46
CA GLU A 12 -11.15 -11.26 10.72
C GLU A 12 -11.84 -12.59 10.61
N ILE A 13 -11.14 -13.63 11.04
CA ILE A 13 -11.56 -15.00 10.84
C ILE A 13 -11.56 -15.69 12.19
N SER A 14 -12.66 -16.34 12.54
CA SER A 14 -12.82 -17.14 13.75
C SER A 14 -13.65 -18.39 13.46
N ASN A 15 -13.86 -19.21 14.49
CA ASN A 15 -14.86 -20.29 14.48
C ASN A 15 -16.30 -19.78 14.29
N HIS A 16 -16.58 -18.49 14.50
CA HIS A 16 -17.90 -17.89 14.30
C HIS A 16 -18.13 -17.33 12.89
N GLY A 17 -17.11 -17.33 12.04
CA GLY A 17 -17.21 -16.89 10.65
C GLY A 17 -16.15 -15.87 10.24
N VAL A 18 -16.47 -15.09 9.20
CA VAL A 18 -15.58 -14.07 8.61
C VAL A 18 -16.23 -12.70 8.69
N ALA A 19 -15.54 -11.75 9.32
CA ALA A 19 -15.98 -10.36 9.44
C ALA A 19 -15.05 -9.41 8.69
N TYR A 20 -15.63 -8.38 8.07
CA TYR A 20 -14.89 -7.39 7.26
C TYR A 20 -14.74 -6.06 8.00
N ARG A 21 -13.50 -5.67 8.32
CA ARG A 21 -13.15 -4.39 8.92
C ARG A 21 -13.09 -3.28 7.87
N LYS A 22 -14.23 -2.60 7.66
CA LYS A 22 -14.37 -1.49 6.70
C LYS A 22 -13.36 -0.35 6.89
N SER A 23 -12.91 -0.10 8.13
CA SER A 23 -11.88 0.91 8.45
C SER A 23 -10.47 0.55 7.96
N LYS A 24 -10.26 -0.66 7.45
CA LYS A 24 -8.98 -1.14 6.92
C LYS A 24 -9.16 -1.50 5.45
N GLU A 25 -9.15 -0.47 4.59
CA GLU A 25 -9.23 -0.64 3.13
C GLU A 25 -8.05 -1.45 2.57
N ASP A 26 -8.27 -2.06 1.41
CA ASP A 26 -7.21 -2.68 0.62
C ASP A 26 -6.20 -1.60 0.18
N LYS A 27 -4.91 -1.90 0.21
CA LYS A 27 -3.90 -0.95 -0.27
C LYS A 27 -3.91 -0.77 -1.79
N TYR A 28 -4.58 -1.67 -2.50
CA TYR A 28 -4.87 -1.52 -3.92
C TYR A 28 -5.44 -0.14 -4.27
N VAL A 29 -6.38 0.39 -3.48
CA VAL A 29 -7.08 1.65 -3.79
C VAL A 29 -6.16 2.88 -3.79
N TYR A 30 -4.98 2.77 -3.18
CA TYR A 30 -3.99 3.85 -3.09
C TYR A 30 -2.80 3.66 -4.04
N LEU A 31 -2.71 2.50 -4.72
CA LEU A 31 -1.55 2.18 -5.57
C LEU A 31 -1.41 3.14 -6.74
N MET A 32 -2.49 3.43 -7.45
CA MET A 32 -2.43 4.32 -8.61
C MET A 32 -1.91 5.71 -8.22
N VAL A 33 -2.46 6.27 -7.15
CA VAL A 33 -2.04 7.57 -6.62
C VAL A 33 -0.57 7.56 -6.16
N ALA A 34 -0.11 6.50 -5.53
CA ALA A 34 1.30 6.39 -5.15
C ALA A 34 2.23 6.32 -6.37
N LEU A 35 1.85 5.58 -7.41
CA LEU A 35 2.60 5.47 -8.65
C LEU A 35 2.64 6.79 -9.42
N GLU A 36 1.53 7.51 -9.44
CA GLU A 36 1.44 8.85 -10.02
C GLU A 36 2.39 9.82 -9.33
N ILE A 37 2.37 9.86 -7.99
CA ILE A 37 3.32 10.67 -7.21
C ILE A 37 4.76 10.28 -7.58
N LEU A 38 5.10 8.98 -7.54
CA LEU A 38 6.44 8.49 -7.85
C LEU A 38 6.91 8.94 -9.23
N LYS A 39 6.08 8.75 -10.26
CA LYS A 39 6.37 9.17 -11.63
C LYS A 39 6.58 10.69 -11.72
N ASN A 40 5.72 11.47 -11.08
CA ASN A 40 5.76 12.93 -11.19
C ASN A 40 6.99 13.52 -10.49
N ILE A 41 7.38 13.00 -9.32
CA ILE A 41 8.58 13.49 -8.62
C ILE A 41 9.88 13.01 -9.25
N ASP A 42 9.85 11.87 -9.98
CA ASP A 42 11.03 11.35 -10.66
C ASP A 42 11.24 11.93 -12.07
N ASN A 43 10.23 12.56 -12.66
CA ASN A 43 10.39 13.25 -13.94
C ASN A 43 11.10 14.60 -13.78
N ASP A 44 12.35 14.71 -14.24
CA ASP A 44 13.14 15.95 -14.20
C ASP A 44 12.60 17.06 -15.13
N ALA A 45 11.84 16.69 -16.16
CA ALA A 45 11.41 17.61 -17.23
C ALA A 45 10.30 18.60 -16.83
N GLU A 46 9.58 18.37 -15.72
CA GLU A 46 8.43 19.20 -15.33
C GLU A 46 8.48 19.63 -13.87
N ARG A 47 9.46 20.45 -13.50
CA ARG A 47 9.38 21.28 -12.28
C ARG A 47 8.17 22.24 -12.26
N LYS A 48 7.30 22.26 -13.28
CA LYS A 48 6.23 23.26 -13.48
C LYS A 48 4.81 22.73 -13.71
N LYS A 49 4.58 21.41 -13.75
CA LYS A 49 3.21 20.88 -13.80
C LYS A 49 3.09 19.66 -12.90
N LEU A 50 2.76 19.90 -11.64
CA LEU A 50 2.22 18.83 -10.80
C LEU A 50 0.83 18.51 -11.35
N TYR A 51 0.61 17.24 -11.71
CA TYR A 51 -0.61 16.63 -12.26
C TYR A 51 -0.73 16.63 -13.78
N SER A 52 -0.22 15.54 -14.36
CA SER A 52 -0.71 15.02 -15.64
C SER A 52 -1.61 13.81 -15.37
N HIS A 53 -2.88 13.87 -15.80
CA HIS A 53 -3.86 12.78 -15.77
C HIS A 53 -3.51 11.59 -16.68
N ASP A 54 -2.27 11.48 -17.18
CA ASP A 54 -1.82 10.49 -18.18
C ASP A 54 -1.97 9.02 -17.77
N LEU A 55 -2.31 8.72 -16.51
CA LEU A 55 -2.46 7.36 -16.00
C LEU A 55 -3.91 6.88 -15.92
N GLU A 56 -4.91 7.75 -16.09
CA GLU A 56 -6.33 7.40 -15.89
C GLU A 56 -6.85 6.30 -16.84
N ASN A 57 -6.19 6.09 -17.99
CA ASN A 57 -6.62 5.14 -19.02
C ASN A 57 -5.76 3.86 -19.13
N LYS A 58 -4.77 3.67 -18.25
CA LYS A 58 -3.89 2.49 -18.29
C LYS A 58 -4.28 1.49 -17.21
N ALA A 59 -4.16 0.20 -17.53
CA ALA A 59 -4.36 -0.85 -16.53
C ALA A 59 -3.31 -0.69 -15.42
N LEU A 60 -3.74 -0.72 -14.16
CA LEU A 60 -2.84 -0.53 -13.01
C LEU A 60 -1.65 -1.49 -13.05
N GLU A 61 -1.85 -2.72 -13.52
CA GLU A 61 -0.78 -3.71 -13.65
C GLU A 61 0.33 -3.25 -14.62
N GLU A 62 -0.04 -2.66 -15.77
CA GLU A 62 0.91 -2.14 -16.75
C GLU A 62 1.68 -0.94 -16.18
N VAL A 63 0.96 -0.03 -15.50
CA VAL A 63 1.54 1.15 -14.83
C VAL A 63 2.50 0.72 -13.73
N LEU A 64 2.08 -0.20 -12.87
CA LEU A 64 2.89 -0.77 -11.79
C LEU A 64 4.17 -1.40 -12.34
N HIS A 65 4.04 -2.22 -13.39
CA HIS A 65 5.18 -2.92 -13.99
C HIS A 65 6.17 -1.95 -14.63
N SER A 66 5.66 -0.96 -15.38
CA SER A 66 6.51 0.02 -16.06
C SER A 66 7.23 0.95 -15.09
N ILE A 67 6.58 1.38 -14.00
CA ILE A 67 7.17 2.33 -13.05
C ILE A 67 8.06 1.59 -12.03
N LEU A 68 7.55 0.57 -11.32
CA LEU A 68 8.32 -0.04 -10.23
C LEU A 68 9.59 -0.72 -10.71
N LYS A 69 9.60 -1.35 -11.89
CA LYS A 69 10.81 -1.97 -12.44
C LYS A 69 11.93 -0.97 -12.76
N CYS A 70 11.59 0.28 -13.05
CA CYS A 70 12.59 1.33 -13.26
C CYS A 70 13.29 1.73 -11.95
N HIS A 71 12.62 1.57 -10.82
CA HIS A 71 13.14 1.96 -9.50
C HIS A 71 13.75 0.79 -8.71
N GLU A 72 13.25 -0.43 -8.91
CA GLU A 72 13.66 -1.58 -8.11
C GLU A 72 13.81 -2.86 -8.96
N SER A 73 15.05 -3.32 -9.05
CA SER A 73 15.36 -4.64 -9.61
C SER A 73 14.86 -5.75 -8.69
N GLY A 74 14.20 -6.76 -9.27
CA GLY A 74 13.76 -7.94 -8.53
C GLY A 74 12.49 -7.75 -7.69
N VAL A 75 11.74 -6.66 -7.90
CA VAL A 75 10.52 -6.38 -7.12
C VAL A 75 9.46 -7.47 -7.27
N GLU A 76 9.36 -8.12 -8.44
CA GLU A 76 8.41 -9.22 -8.63
C GLU A 76 8.76 -10.42 -7.76
N GLU A 77 10.04 -10.77 -7.69
CA GLU A 77 10.58 -11.87 -6.91
C GLU A 77 10.38 -11.61 -5.42
N LYS A 78 10.69 -10.39 -4.94
CA LYS A 78 10.48 -9.99 -3.54
C LYS A 78 9.01 -10.09 -3.13
N VAL A 79 8.10 -9.57 -3.95
CA VAL A 79 6.66 -9.62 -3.65
C VAL A 79 6.14 -11.06 -3.68
N LYS A 80 6.64 -11.92 -4.59
CA LYS A 80 6.30 -13.35 -4.62
C LYS A 80 6.81 -14.09 -3.38
N GLU A 81 8.06 -13.86 -3.00
CA GLU A 81 8.67 -14.45 -1.82
C GLU A 81 7.88 -14.07 -0.55
N GLU A 82 7.49 -12.82 -0.42
CA GLU A 82 6.64 -12.38 0.69
C GLU A 82 5.24 -12.99 0.66
N GLY A 83 4.69 -13.29 -0.52
CA GLY A 83 3.47 -14.08 -0.69
C GLY A 83 3.64 -15.50 -0.11
N TYR A 84 4.75 -16.17 -0.42
CA TYR A 84 5.09 -17.48 0.15
C TYR A 84 5.25 -17.42 1.68
N GLN A 85 5.94 -16.40 2.20
CA GLN A 85 6.06 -16.19 3.64
C GLN A 85 4.71 -15.97 4.32
N TYR A 86 3.73 -15.41 3.61
CA TYR A 86 2.38 -15.27 4.13
C TYR A 86 1.66 -16.61 4.23
N GLU A 87 1.84 -17.51 3.25
CA GLU A 87 1.31 -18.88 3.33
C GLU A 87 1.89 -19.63 4.53
N GLN A 88 3.19 -19.49 4.79
CA GLN A 88 3.83 -20.10 5.96
C GLN A 88 3.22 -19.59 7.28
N LYS A 89 2.94 -18.29 7.37
CA LYS A 89 2.23 -17.72 8.54
C LYS A 89 0.81 -18.27 8.70
N MET A 90 0.12 -18.57 7.60
CA MET A 90 -1.19 -19.21 7.67
C MET A 90 -1.10 -20.65 8.19
N LEU A 91 -0.08 -21.40 7.78
CA LEU A 91 0.15 -22.75 8.31
C LEU A 91 0.43 -22.73 9.83
N GLN A 92 1.26 -21.78 10.28
CA GLN A 92 1.51 -21.57 11.71
C GLN A 92 0.25 -21.17 12.49
N GLU A 93 -0.61 -20.34 11.88
CA GLU A 93 -1.91 -19.94 12.45
C GLU A 93 -2.83 -21.17 12.62
N ILE A 94 -2.91 -22.04 11.61
CA ILE A 94 -3.67 -23.29 11.65
C ILE A 94 -3.14 -24.24 12.72
N GLU A 95 -1.82 -24.45 12.79
CA GLU A 95 -1.18 -25.28 13.82
C GLU A 95 -1.46 -24.74 15.23
N THR A 96 -1.43 -23.42 15.40
CA THR A 96 -1.78 -22.79 16.68
C THR A 96 -3.23 -23.10 17.05
N ILE A 97 -4.17 -23.00 16.11
CA ILE A 97 -5.61 -23.26 16.34
C ILE A 97 -5.85 -24.72 16.73
N GLN A 98 -5.18 -25.67 16.07
CA GLN A 98 -5.28 -27.10 16.38
C GLN A 98 -4.91 -27.40 17.84
N ASN A 99 -3.94 -26.65 18.37
CA ASN A 99 -3.42 -26.81 19.72
C ASN A 99 -4.15 -25.99 20.80
N LEU A 100 -5.24 -25.25 20.47
CA LEU A 100 -5.98 -24.47 21.46
C LEU A 100 -6.79 -25.40 22.40
N PRO A 101 -6.55 -25.37 23.73
CA PRO A 101 -7.19 -26.32 24.65
C PRO A 101 -8.65 -25.99 24.97
N HIS A 102 -9.08 -24.76 24.72
CA HIS A 102 -10.42 -24.26 25.08
C HIS A 102 -11.44 -24.34 23.94
N LEU A 103 -11.02 -24.84 22.77
CA LEU A 103 -11.92 -25.02 21.61
C LEU A 103 -12.28 -26.49 21.45
N THR A 104 -13.54 -26.74 21.09
CA THR A 104 -13.96 -28.08 20.66
C THR A 104 -13.32 -28.44 19.32
N ASP A 105 -13.27 -29.73 18.98
CA ASP A 105 -12.76 -30.16 17.68
C ASP A 105 -13.54 -29.55 16.52
N ILE A 106 -14.87 -29.38 16.70
CA ILE A 106 -15.74 -28.71 15.72
C ILE A 106 -15.36 -27.24 15.57
N ASP A 107 -15.13 -26.52 16.68
CA ASP A 107 -14.72 -25.11 16.63
C ASP A 107 -13.40 -24.92 15.87
N LYS A 108 -12.43 -25.82 16.13
CA LYS A 108 -11.14 -25.82 15.43
C LYS A 108 -11.32 -26.08 13.94
N GLU A 109 -12.10 -27.09 13.58
CA GLU A 109 -12.38 -27.44 12.18
C GLU A 109 -13.05 -26.28 11.44
N VAL A 110 -14.06 -25.65 12.04
CA VAL A 110 -14.76 -24.50 11.44
C VAL A 110 -13.81 -23.32 11.26
N TRP A 111 -12.99 -23.01 12.27
CA TRP A 111 -12.03 -21.91 12.15
C TRP A 111 -11.01 -22.17 11.04
N ILE A 112 -10.43 -23.37 10.97
CA ILE A 112 -9.47 -23.74 9.93
C ILE A 112 -10.10 -23.64 8.54
N LYS A 113 -11.31 -24.17 8.34
CA LYS A 113 -12.04 -24.04 7.06
C LYS A 113 -12.30 -22.58 6.69
N ASN A 114 -12.62 -21.72 7.65
CA ASN A 114 -12.80 -20.30 7.39
C ASN A 114 -11.46 -19.62 6.99
N ILE A 115 -10.33 -20.06 7.54
CA ILE A 115 -9.00 -19.57 7.14
C ILE A 115 -8.68 -20.01 5.70
N GLU A 116 -8.92 -21.27 5.37
CA GLU A 116 -8.69 -21.84 4.03
C GLU A 116 -9.55 -21.16 2.98
N LEU A 117 -10.84 -20.95 3.28
CA LEU A 117 -11.79 -20.21 2.43
C LEU A 117 -11.25 -18.82 2.06
N MET A 118 -10.56 -18.15 3.00
CA MET A 118 -10.02 -16.81 2.81
C MET A 118 -8.56 -16.78 2.36
N LYS A 119 -7.95 -17.92 2.01
CA LYS A 119 -6.52 -17.99 1.61
C LYS A 119 -6.22 -17.08 0.43
N VAL A 120 -6.91 -17.25 -0.69
CA VAL A 120 -6.70 -16.45 -1.91
C VAL A 120 -6.91 -14.96 -1.64
N TYR A 121 -7.96 -14.63 -0.88
CA TYR A 121 -8.27 -13.26 -0.48
C TYR A 121 -7.13 -12.62 0.32
N ARG A 122 -6.63 -13.30 1.36
CA ARG A 122 -5.58 -12.80 2.24
C ARG A 122 -4.25 -12.66 1.51
N ILE A 123 -3.91 -13.60 0.63
CA ILE A 123 -2.69 -13.56 -0.19
C ILE A 123 -2.73 -12.36 -1.13
N GLN A 124 -3.82 -12.16 -1.88
CA GLN A 124 -3.91 -11.03 -2.80
C GLN A 124 -3.83 -9.69 -2.09
N ARG A 125 -4.49 -9.57 -0.93
CA ARG A 125 -4.39 -8.37 -0.09
C ARG A 125 -2.97 -8.14 0.41
N ALA A 126 -2.24 -9.21 0.75
CA ALA A 126 -0.84 -9.12 1.11
C ALA A 126 -0.02 -8.59 -0.07
N VAL A 127 -0.16 -9.18 -1.27
CA VAL A 127 0.49 -8.72 -2.52
C VAL A 127 0.23 -7.23 -2.75
N ASN A 128 -1.02 -6.78 -2.72
CA ASN A 128 -1.38 -5.38 -2.90
C ASN A 128 -0.68 -4.47 -1.87
N LYS A 129 -0.68 -4.88 -0.59
CA LYS A 129 0.02 -4.15 0.49
C LYS A 129 1.52 -4.09 0.24
N ARG A 130 2.13 -5.15 -0.30
CA ARG A 130 3.57 -5.18 -0.57
C ARG A 130 3.94 -4.28 -1.72
N CYS A 131 3.25 -4.36 -2.85
CA CYS A 131 3.41 -3.43 -3.96
C CYS A 131 3.32 -1.97 -3.48
N TYR A 132 2.37 -1.67 -2.58
CA TYR A 132 2.20 -0.33 -2.03
C TYR A 132 3.40 0.09 -1.18
N ILE A 133 3.88 -0.77 -0.29
CA ILE A 133 5.06 -0.48 0.55
C ILE A 133 6.29 -0.21 -0.32
N HIS A 134 6.56 -1.04 -1.33
CA HIS A 134 7.67 -0.82 -2.26
C HIS A 134 7.55 0.52 -2.98
N CYS A 135 6.35 0.87 -3.47
CA CYS A 135 6.10 2.17 -4.07
C CYS A 135 6.42 3.33 -3.11
N ILE A 136 5.98 3.25 -1.85
CA ILE A 136 6.30 4.27 -0.84
C ILE A 136 7.81 4.36 -0.61
N GLN A 137 8.53 3.24 -0.51
CA GLN A 137 9.98 3.26 -0.32
C GLN A 137 10.71 3.88 -1.51
N ASN A 138 10.27 3.61 -2.74
CA ASN A 138 10.83 4.24 -3.92
C ASN A 138 10.58 5.75 -3.93
N ILE A 139 9.40 6.21 -3.52
CA ILE A 139 9.12 7.64 -3.33
C ILE A 139 10.08 8.26 -2.31
N ILE A 140 10.32 7.59 -1.17
CA ILE A 140 11.28 8.06 -0.17
C ILE A 140 12.68 8.18 -0.75
N GLN A 141 13.11 7.21 -1.55
CA GLN A 141 14.41 7.24 -2.18
C GLN A 141 14.56 8.41 -3.16
N VAL A 142 13.53 8.67 -3.98
CA VAL A 142 13.53 9.82 -4.90
C VAL A 142 13.54 11.14 -4.14
N ILE A 143 12.72 11.29 -3.09
CA ILE A 143 12.71 12.47 -2.22
C ILE A 143 14.11 12.75 -1.67
N LYS A 144 14.81 11.73 -1.15
CA LYS A 144 16.15 11.86 -0.60
C LYS A 144 17.18 12.23 -1.66
N ASN A 145 17.16 11.53 -2.79
CA ASN A 145 18.12 11.72 -3.88
C ASN A 145 17.99 13.12 -4.50
N LYS A 146 16.76 13.59 -4.69
CA LYS A 146 16.47 14.88 -5.32
C LYS A 146 16.29 16.02 -4.31
N GLN A 147 16.44 15.74 -3.02
CA GLN A 147 16.27 16.70 -1.92
C GLN A 147 14.93 17.45 -1.99
N ILE A 148 13.84 16.71 -2.26
CA ILE A 148 12.50 17.29 -2.37
C ILE A 148 12.04 17.75 -0.99
N GLN A 149 11.69 19.04 -0.88
CA GLN A 149 11.21 19.66 0.36
C GLN A 149 9.68 19.74 0.42
N GLU A 150 9.00 19.67 -0.72
CA GLU A 150 7.55 19.80 -0.79
C GLU A 150 6.95 18.91 -1.88
N ILE A 151 5.81 18.29 -1.58
CA ILE A 151 4.95 17.63 -2.56
C ILE A 151 3.53 18.18 -2.37
N THR A 152 2.94 18.71 -3.44
CA THR A 152 1.59 19.28 -3.43
C THR A 152 0.67 18.48 -4.34
N THR A 153 -0.55 18.21 -3.88
CA THR A 153 -1.52 17.36 -4.58
C THR A 153 -2.94 17.95 -4.49
N PRO A 154 -3.84 17.70 -5.47
CA PRO A 154 -5.26 17.99 -5.31
C PRO A 154 -5.83 17.32 -4.08
N PHE A 155 -6.81 17.95 -3.45
CA PHE A 155 -7.46 17.34 -2.32
C PHE A 155 -8.31 16.14 -2.73
N ASN A 156 -7.92 14.96 -2.26
CA ASN A 156 -8.82 13.80 -2.10
C ASN A 156 -8.30 12.83 -1.04
N LYS A 157 -9.17 11.91 -0.61
CA LYS A 157 -8.87 10.89 0.41
C LYS A 157 -7.63 10.05 0.07
N SER A 158 -7.42 9.72 -1.20
CA SER A 158 -6.30 8.87 -1.63
C SER A 158 -4.96 9.61 -1.54
N PHE A 159 -4.87 10.85 -2.03
CA PHE A 159 -3.68 11.68 -1.89
C PHE A 159 -3.35 11.94 -0.42
N PHE A 160 -4.35 12.30 0.38
CA PHE A 160 -4.17 12.47 1.82
C PHE A 160 -3.61 11.21 2.49
N HIS A 161 -4.16 10.03 2.17
CA HIS A 161 -3.68 8.76 2.72
C HIS A 161 -2.24 8.45 2.28
N VAL A 162 -1.91 8.66 1.01
CA VAL A 162 -0.57 8.38 0.47
C VAL A 162 0.47 9.34 1.02
N LEU A 163 0.20 10.65 1.07
CA LEU A 163 1.11 11.63 1.67
C LEU A 163 1.35 11.34 3.16
N ASN A 164 0.34 10.91 3.91
CA ASN A 164 0.55 10.46 5.30
C ASN A 164 1.37 9.17 5.40
N SER A 165 1.27 8.27 4.42
CA SER A 165 2.11 7.07 4.36
C SER A 165 3.57 7.42 4.05
N ILE A 166 3.81 8.37 3.15
CA ILE A 166 5.14 8.92 2.83
C ILE A 166 5.71 9.59 4.07
N ARG A 167 4.96 10.51 4.71
CA ARG A 167 5.33 11.14 5.99
C ARG A 167 5.74 10.12 7.04
N GLY A 168 4.91 9.10 7.25
CA GLY A 168 5.21 8.04 8.23
C GLY A 168 6.50 7.28 7.92
N ALA A 169 6.75 6.97 6.64
CA ALA A 169 7.98 6.30 6.21
C ALA A 169 9.23 7.19 6.34
N LEU A 170 9.10 8.49 6.03
CA LEU A 170 10.16 9.48 6.22
C LEU A 170 10.60 9.58 7.68
N ILE A 171 9.63 9.76 8.59
CA ILE A 171 9.88 9.87 10.04
C ILE A 171 10.45 8.57 10.60
N ALA A 172 9.94 7.40 10.19
CA ALA A 172 10.47 6.11 10.63
C ALA A 172 11.94 5.92 10.24
N GLY A 173 12.36 6.43 9.07
CA GLY A 173 13.75 6.38 8.62
C GLY A 173 14.66 7.46 9.25
N LYS A 174 14.10 8.57 9.73
CA LYS A 174 14.81 9.65 10.41
C LYS A 174 13.86 10.35 11.40
N PRO A 175 13.80 9.91 12.66
CA PRO A 175 12.84 10.45 13.64
C PRO A 175 12.97 11.95 13.92
N SER A 176 14.14 12.54 13.63
CA SER A 176 14.40 13.97 13.78
C SER A 176 13.93 14.83 12.59
N LEU A 177 13.38 14.22 11.54
CA LEU A 177 12.89 14.92 10.35
C LEU A 177 11.54 15.57 10.65
N ASP A 178 11.38 16.85 10.29
CA ASP A 178 10.09 17.52 10.41
C ASP A 178 9.29 17.30 9.13
N ALA A 179 8.39 16.32 9.13
CA ALA A 179 7.49 16.05 8.01
C ALA A 179 6.04 16.26 8.41
N LYS A 180 5.31 17.10 7.66
CA LYS A 180 3.92 17.49 7.96
C LYS A 180 3.04 17.38 6.72
N VAL A 181 1.84 16.86 6.90
CA VAL A 181 0.79 16.84 5.88
C VAL A 181 -0.30 17.80 6.31
N ILE A 182 -0.63 18.78 5.48
CA ILE A 182 -1.66 19.79 5.75
C ILE A 182 -2.62 19.91 4.57
N GLU A 183 -3.85 20.29 4.89
CA GLU A 183 -4.90 20.65 3.94
C GLU A 183 -4.99 22.17 3.91
N GLU A 184 -4.90 22.78 2.73
CA GLU A 184 -4.97 24.24 2.57
C GLU A 184 -5.60 24.60 1.21
N ASN A 185 -6.03 25.85 1.07
CA ASN A 185 -6.43 26.38 -0.24
C ASN A 185 -5.22 26.97 -0.95
N ASN A 186 -5.10 26.70 -2.25
CA ASN A 186 -4.09 27.33 -3.09
C ASN A 186 -4.49 28.79 -3.43
N LYS A 187 -3.68 29.48 -4.24
CA LYS A 187 -3.93 30.88 -4.63
C LYS A 187 -5.22 31.09 -5.44
N ASP A 188 -5.74 30.02 -6.04
CA ASP A 188 -6.96 30.00 -6.85
C ASP A 188 -8.16 29.47 -6.04
N ASP A 189 -8.04 29.40 -4.71
CA ASP A 189 -9.04 28.88 -3.76
C ASP A 189 -9.43 27.40 -3.97
N HIS A 190 -8.55 26.62 -4.62
CA HIS A 190 -8.71 25.17 -4.73
C HIS A 190 -8.08 24.46 -3.55
N MET A 191 -8.81 23.53 -2.95
CA MET A 191 -8.31 22.73 -1.83
C MET A 191 -7.24 21.74 -2.30
N ILE A 192 -6.10 21.74 -1.61
CA ILE A 192 -4.94 20.91 -1.87
C ILE A 192 -4.49 20.18 -0.59
N VAL A 193 -3.74 19.10 -0.77
CA VAL A 193 -2.97 18.46 0.31
C VAL A 193 -1.49 18.64 0.02
N LYS A 194 -0.77 19.14 1.01
CA LYS A 194 0.66 19.42 0.94
C LYS A 194 1.43 18.61 1.96
N LEU A 195 2.51 17.97 1.51
CA LEU A 195 3.55 17.38 2.35
C LEU A 195 4.77 18.29 2.35
N SER A 196 5.12 18.84 3.51
CA SER A 196 6.36 19.60 3.73
C SER A 196 7.37 18.76 4.48
N ILE A 197 8.65 18.86 4.10
CA ILE A 197 9.77 18.05 4.58
C ILE A 197 10.94 18.98 4.94
N GLY A 198 11.26 19.05 6.24
CA GLY A 198 12.33 19.87 6.83
C GLY A 198 13.45 19.06 7.47
#